data_AF-A0A392NVQ7-F1
#
_entry.id   AF-A0A392NVQ7-F1
#
_cell.length_a   1.000
_cell.length_b   1.000
_cell.length_c   1.000
_cell.angle_alpha   90.00
_cell.angle_beta   90.00
_cell.angle_gamma   90.00
#
_symmetry.space_group_name_H-M   'P 1'
#
loop_
_entity.id
_entity.type
_entity.pdbx_description
1 polymer ?
#
loop_
_entity_poly.entity_id
_entity_poly.type
_entity_poly.pdbx_seq_one_letter_code
_entity_poly.pdbx_strand_id
1 'polypeptide(L)'
;MENLSQLVTNHNWGTHFVNISGSVPIYGFAQCFKDLSHTDCLLCYAASRTKLPRCLPSISARIYLDGCFLRYDNYSFYLEQTDPLRDSVTCTSTSERLEVQMEKSIEKVIDVVAGDAVDGGGGFATKEFEGVYALAQCWNTLGIHGCRDCLKNAVKK
;
A
#
# COMPACT_ATOMS: atom_id res chain seq x y z
N MET A 1 18.28 4.09 7.33
CA MET A 1 17.40 2.89 7.21
C MET A 1 17.19 2.17 8.53
N GLU A 2 18.15 2.19 9.47
CA GLU A 2 18.04 1.44 10.74
C GLU A 2 16.84 1.85 11.60
N ASN A 3 16.57 3.15 11.72
CA ASN A 3 15.39 3.66 12.43
C ASN A 3 14.06 3.24 11.77
N LEU A 4 13.98 3.26 10.43
CA LEU A 4 12.79 2.77 9.73
C LEU A 4 12.61 1.25 9.90
N SER A 5 13.73 0.51 9.94
CA SER A 5 13.72 -0.93 10.16
C SER A 5 13.17 -1.29 11.54
N GLN A 6 13.57 -0.57 12.59
CA GLN A 6 13.06 -0.79 13.94
C GLN A 6 11.54 -0.55 14.03
N LEU A 7 11.03 0.49 13.37
CA LEU A 7 9.60 0.77 13.33
C LEU A 7 8.83 -0.35 12.63
N VAL A 8 9.31 -0.81 11.47
CA VAL A 8 8.69 -1.95 10.77
C VAL A 8 8.77 -3.23 11.61
N THR A 9 9.85 -3.46 12.35
CA THR A 9 9.97 -4.60 13.26
C THR A 9 8.99 -4.54 14.43
N ASN A 10 8.69 -3.36 14.97
CA ASN A 10 7.81 -3.27 16.12
C ASN A 10 6.34 -3.15 15.74
N HIS A 11 6.04 -2.62 14.56
CA HIS A 11 4.69 -2.20 14.20
C HIS A 11 4.21 -2.70 12.83
N ASN A 12 5.04 -3.42 12.06
CA ASN A 12 4.79 -3.79 10.66
C ASN A 12 4.69 -2.61 9.68
N TRP A 13 4.98 -1.39 10.15
CA TRP A 13 5.04 -0.18 9.33
C TRP A 13 5.85 0.91 10.04
N GLY A 14 6.20 1.98 9.32
CA GLY A 14 6.82 3.15 9.92
C GLY A 14 7.13 4.26 8.94
N THR A 15 7.40 5.45 9.48
CA THR A 15 7.97 6.58 8.75
C THR A 15 9.30 6.98 9.37
N HIS A 16 10.24 7.42 8.55
CA HIS A 16 11.48 8.01 9.04
C HIS A 16 12.02 8.99 8.02
N PHE A 17 12.58 10.11 8.48
CA PHE A 17 13.26 11.03 7.60
C PHE A 17 14.70 11.22 8.06
N VAL A 18 15.58 11.48 7.10
CA VAL A 18 16.97 11.81 7.35
C VAL A 18 17.23 13.19 6.77
N ASN A 19 17.79 14.07 7.60
CA ASN A 19 18.23 15.39 7.21
C ASN A 19 19.74 15.49 7.45
N ILE A 20 20.53 15.31 6.39
CA ILE A 20 21.99 15.42 6.44
C ILE A 20 22.37 16.85 6.05
N SER A 21 23.18 17.52 6.87
CA SER A 21 23.64 18.88 6.59
C SER A 21 24.31 18.94 5.21
N GLY A 22 23.88 19.90 4.37
CA GLY A 22 24.36 20.04 2.99
C GLY A 22 23.76 19.07 1.98
N SER A 23 22.75 18.27 2.35
CA SER A 23 22.00 17.38 1.44
C SER A 23 20.50 17.68 1.46
N VAL A 24 19.80 17.25 0.42
CA VAL A 24 18.33 17.32 0.39
C VAL A 24 17.77 16.30 1.41
N PRO A 25 16.80 16.67 2.27
CA PRO A 25 16.20 15.73 3.21
C PRO A 25 15.49 14.61 2.47
N ILE A 26 15.56 13.39 3.00
CA ILE A 26 14.91 12.21 2.44
C ILE A 26 13.92 11.66 3.46
N TYR A 27 12.67 11.54 3.04
CA TYR A 27 11.55 10.99 3.79
C TYR A 27 11.30 9.55 3.31
N GLY A 28 11.05 8.64 4.23
CA GLY A 28 10.86 7.22 3.95
C GLY A 28 9.65 6.67 4.68
N PHE A 29 8.89 5.81 4.00
CA PHE A 29 7.73 5.14 4.56
C PHE A 29 7.70 3.70 4.09
N ALA A 30 7.40 2.79 5.02
CA ALA A 30 7.24 1.38 4.76
C ALA A 30 5.99 0.86 5.47
N GLN A 31 5.25 -0.02 4.84
CA GLN A 31 4.11 -0.69 5.46
C GLN A 31 3.88 -2.06 4.82
N CYS A 32 3.73 -3.07 5.66
CA CYS A 32 3.27 -4.39 5.25
C CYS A 32 1.75 -4.42 5.11
N PHE A 33 1.24 -5.35 4.30
CA PHE A 33 -0.17 -5.69 4.36
C PHE A 33 -0.50 -6.38 5.68
N LYS A 34 -1.67 -6.07 6.25
CA LYS A 34 -2.04 -6.53 7.61
C LYS A 34 -2.50 -7.99 7.68
N ASP A 35 -2.67 -8.66 6.54
CA ASP A 35 -2.88 -10.11 6.43
C ASP A 35 -1.60 -10.93 6.61
N LEU A 36 -0.42 -10.30 6.50
CA LEU A 36 0.85 -10.99 6.68
C LEU A 36 1.13 -11.35 8.14
N SER A 37 1.79 -12.49 8.34
CA SER A 37 2.47 -12.78 9.60
C SER A 37 3.60 -11.77 9.84
N HIS A 38 4.00 -11.58 11.09
CA HIS A 38 5.11 -10.69 11.42
C HIS A 38 6.40 -11.08 10.68
N THR A 39 6.68 -12.39 10.58
CA THR A 39 7.85 -12.92 9.86
C THR A 39 7.78 -12.59 8.37
N ASP A 40 6.63 -12.80 7.72
CA ASP A 40 6.47 -12.52 6.30
C ASP A 40 6.59 -11.03 5.99
N CYS A 41 6.08 -10.18 6.90
CA CYS A 41 6.28 -8.73 6.82
C CYS A 41 7.76 -8.36 6.83
N LEU A 42 8.55 -8.92 7.77
CA LEU A 42 9.99 -8.66 7.85
C LEU A 42 10.75 -9.14 6.60
N LEU A 43 10.39 -10.32 6.07
CA LEU A 43 10.98 -10.85 4.85
C LEU A 43 10.65 -9.96 3.64
N CYS A 44 9.40 -9.52 3.51
CA CYS A 44 9.00 -8.60 2.45
C CYS A 44 9.75 -7.27 2.55
N TYR A 45 9.86 -6.71 3.76
CA TYR A 45 10.61 -5.48 3.99
C TYR A 45 12.10 -5.63 3.68
N ALA A 46 12.72 -6.76 4.05
CA ALA A 46 14.11 -7.03 3.67
C ALA A 46 14.30 -7.10 2.14
N ALA A 47 13.35 -7.72 1.43
CA ALA A 47 13.36 -7.77 -0.02
C ALA A 47 13.21 -6.38 -0.65
N SER A 48 12.29 -5.54 -0.16
CA SER A 48 12.09 -4.18 -0.67
C SER A 48 13.31 -3.29 -0.42
N ARG A 49 13.94 -3.38 0.77
CA ARG A 49 15.20 -2.69 1.09
C ARG A 49 16.37 -3.06 0.19
N THR A 50 16.36 -4.27 -0.37
CA THR A 50 17.42 -4.76 -1.26
C THR A 50 17.14 -4.35 -2.72
N LYS A 51 15.88 -4.30 -3.14
CA LYS A 51 15.49 -3.95 -4.51
C LYS A 51 15.43 -2.45 -4.77
N LEU A 52 14.88 -1.67 -3.84
CA LEU A 52 14.63 -0.23 -4.03
C LEU A 52 15.91 0.60 -4.31
N PRO A 53 17.09 0.30 -3.71
CA PRO A 53 18.32 1.03 -4.03
C PRO A 53 18.78 0.92 -5.48
N ARG A 54 18.23 0.01 -6.29
CA ARG A 54 18.50 -0.08 -7.73
C ARG A 54 18.00 1.14 -8.52
N CYS A 55 17.12 1.96 -7.93
CA CYS A 55 16.66 3.21 -8.51
C CYS A 55 17.65 4.37 -8.33
N LEU A 56 18.74 4.20 -7.57
CA LEU A 56 19.74 5.26 -7.42
C LEU A 56 20.40 5.56 -8.78
N PRO A 57 20.68 6.86 -9.08
CA PRO A 57 20.68 8.01 -8.17
C PRO A 57 19.35 8.80 -8.09
N SER A 58 18.19 8.23 -8.44
CA SER A 58 16.91 8.95 -8.34
C SER A 58 16.59 9.39 -6.91
N ILE A 59 16.12 10.63 -6.77
CA ILE A 59 15.77 11.28 -5.48
C ILE A 59 14.42 10.83 -4.89
N SER A 60 13.63 10.09 -5.68
CA SER A 60 12.36 9.48 -5.28
C SER A 60 12.26 8.10 -5.90
N ALA A 61 11.76 7.14 -5.13
CA ALA A 61 11.37 5.83 -5.63
C ALA A 61 10.31 5.20 -4.73
N ARG A 62 9.47 4.35 -5.33
CA ARG A 62 8.52 3.51 -4.62
C ARG A 62 8.51 2.10 -5.20
N ILE A 63 8.27 1.11 -4.35
CA ILE A 63 8.13 -0.30 -4.73
C ILE A 63 6.89 -0.89 -4.08
N TYR A 64 6.11 -1.60 -4.87
CA TYR A 64 4.96 -2.40 -4.46
C TYR A 64 5.38 -3.86 -4.59
N LEU A 65 5.37 -4.59 -3.47
CA LEU A 65 5.50 -6.04 -3.44
C LEU A 65 4.18 -6.62 -2.95
N ASP A 66 3.90 -7.89 -3.25
CA ASP A 66 2.65 -8.57 -2.88
C ASP A 66 2.34 -8.52 -1.38
N GLY A 67 3.36 -8.28 -0.54
CA GLY A 67 3.22 -8.21 0.90
C GLY A 67 3.48 -6.83 1.53
N CYS A 68 4.09 -5.89 0.82
CA CYS A 68 4.54 -4.65 1.44
C CYS A 68 4.85 -3.54 0.43
N PHE A 69 4.77 -2.31 0.93
CA PHE A 69 5.10 -1.10 0.21
C PHE A 69 6.30 -0.39 0.86
N LEU A 70 7.17 0.18 0.04
CA LEU A 70 8.27 1.05 0.49
C LEU A 70 8.43 2.22 -0.48
N ARG A 71 8.50 3.44 0.06
CA ARG A 71 8.75 4.68 -0.70
C ARG A 71 9.78 5.54 0.01
N TYR A 72 10.66 6.17 -0.76
CA TYR A 72 11.39 7.35 -0.32
C TYR A 72 11.16 8.52 -1.27
N ASP A 73 11.25 9.74 -0.74
CA ASP A 73 11.12 10.97 -1.52
C ASP A 73 11.85 12.12 -0.85
N ASN A 74 12.02 13.24 -1.57
CA ASN A 74 12.72 14.42 -1.09
C ASN A 74 11.82 15.45 -0.37
N TYR A 75 10.56 15.08 -0.14
CA TYR A 75 9.57 15.88 0.57
C TYR A 75 8.68 15.00 1.46
N SER A 76 7.96 15.61 2.39
CA SER A 76 7.06 14.89 3.30
C SER A 76 5.76 14.48 2.60
N PHE A 77 5.71 13.26 2.07
CA PHE A 77 4.54 12.69 1.37
C PHE A 77 3.59 11.89 2.27
N TYR A 78 3.83 11.82 3.57
CA TYR A 78 3.14 10.88 4.47
C TYR A 78 1.61 11.00 4.51
N LEU A 79 1.05 12.15 4.12
CA LEU A 79 -0.39 12.41 4.12
C LEU A 79 -1.00 12.39 2.71
N GLU A 80 -0.26 12.00 1.68
CA GLU A 80 -0.80 11.85 0.32
C GLU A 80 -1.74 10.65 0.24
N GLN A 81 -3.04 10.89 0.05
CA GLN A 81 -4.04 9.82 -0.11
C GLN A 81 -4.18 9.29 -1.54
N THR A 82 -3.88 10.09 -2.56
CA THR A 82 -4.01 9.72 -3.98
C THR A 82 -2.90 10.39 -4.79
N ASP A 83 -2.53 9.77 -5.91
CA ASP A 83 -1.53 10.27 -6.84
C ASP A 83 -2.01 10.01 -8.28
N PRO A 84 -2.69 10.98 -8.93
CA PRO A 84 -3.28 10.77 -10.26
C PRO A 84 -2.28 10.37 -11.35
N LEU A 85 -0.97 10.58 -11.13
CA LEU A 85 0.09 10.23 -12.07
C LEU A 85 0.61 8.81 -11.88
N ARG A 86 0.31 8.16 -10.75
CA ARG A 86 0.90 6.87 -10.35
C ARG A 86 -0.13 5.85 -9.88
N ASP A 87 -1.31 6.29 -9.46
CA ASP A 87 -2.45 5.43 -9.21
C ASP A 87 -2.80 4.69 -10.50
N SER A 88 -2.81 3.36 -10.45
CA SER A 88 -2.95 2.52 -11.63
C SER A 88 -3.74 1.26 -11.31
N VAL A 89 -4.45 0.77 -12.32
CA VAL A 89 -5.18 -0.50 -12.29
C VAL A 89 -4.39 -1.51 -13.11
N THR A 90 -4.09 -2.67 -12.52
CA THR A 90 -3.43 -3.78 -13.23
C THR A 90 -4.42 -4.92 -13.39
N CYS A 91 -4.71 -5.29 -14.64
CA CYS A 91 -5.61 -6.39 -14.98
C CYS A 91 -4.81 -7.56 -15.57
N THR A 92 -5.27 -8.80 -15.33
CA THR A 92 -4.71 -9.97 -16.02
C THR A 92 -5.07 -9.93 -17.51
N SER A 93 -4.19 -10.46 -18.37
CA SER A 93 -4.37 -10.49 -19.83
C SER A 93 -5.24 -11.65 -20.33
N THR A 94 -5.86 -12.41 -19.43
CA THR A 94 -6.66 -13.58 -19.79
C THR A 94 -7.95 -13.15 -20.49
N SER A 95 -8.09 -13.54 -21.75
CA SER A 95 -9.25 -13.29 -22.62
C SER A 95 -10.47 -14.17 -22.30
N GLU A 96 -10.49 -14.85 -21.14
CA GLU A 96 -11.66 -15.61 -20.72
C GLU A 96 -12.75 -14.61 -20.34
N ARG A 97 -13.87 -14.66 -21.07
CA ARG A 97 -15.05 -13.88 -20.72
C ARG A 97 -15.49 -14.32 -19.33
N LEU A 98 -15.34 -13.44 -18.36
CA LEU A 98 -15.97 -13.64 -17.07
C LEU A 98 -17.47 -13.85 -17.27
N GLU A 99 -18.04 -14.78 -16.52
CA GLU A 99 -19.50 -14.86 -16.44
C GLU A 99 -20.03 -13.54 -15.87
N VAL A 100 -21.13 -13.03 -16.43
CA VAL A 100 -21.76 -11.77 -15.98
C VAL A 100 -22.06 -11.78 -14.47
N GLN A 101 -22.36 -12.95 -13.91
CA GLN A 101 -22.55 -13.12 -12.47
C GLN A 101 -21.26 -12.86 -11.68
N MET A 102 -20.13 -13.35 -12.19
CA MET A 102 -18.81 -13.17 -11.58
C MET A 102 -18.37 -11.69 -11.62
N GLU A 103 -18.69 -10.95 -12.69
CA GLU A 103 -18.45 -9.51 -12.75
C GLU A 103 -19.17 -8.76 -11.62
N LYS A 104 -20.45 -9.09 -11.37
CA LYS A 104 -21.21 -8.50 -10.26
C LYS A 104 -20.65 -8.88 -8.90
N SER A 105 -20.21 -10.12 -8.72
CA SER A 105 -19.59 -10.57 -7.47
C SER A 105 -18.25 -9.87 -7.23
N ILE A 106 -17.47 -9.59 -8.27
CA ILE A 106 -16.24 -8.78 -8.20
C ILE A 106 -16.55 -7.34 -7.79
N GLU A 107 -17.47 -6.67 -8.48
CA GLU A 107 -17.83 -5.28 -8.15
C GLU A 107 -18.30 -5.17 -6.70
N LYS A 108 -19.18 -6.09 -6.29
CA LYS A 108 -19.71 -6.12 -4.92
C LYS A 108 -18.61 -6.34 -3.88
N VAL A 109 -17.71 -7.31 -4.09
CA VAL A 109 -16.69 -7.61 -3.08
C VAL A 109 -15.68 -6.47 -2.94
N ILE A 110 -15.36 -5.76 -4.04
CA ILE A 110 -14.48 -4.59 -4.06
C ILE A 110 -15.10 -3.44 -3.26
N ASP A 111 -16.39 -3.13 -3.50
CA ASP A 111 -17.09 -2.07 -2.77
C ASP A 111 -17.20 -2.38 -1.27
N VAL A 112 -17.54 -3.63 -0.93
CA VAL A 112 -17.69 -4.08 0.47
C VAL A 112 -16.35 -4.02 1.19
N VAL A 113 -15.27 -4.56 0.60
CA VAL A 113 -13.97 -4.57 1.27
C VAL A 113 -13.41 -3.15 1.47
N ALA A 114 -13.65 -2.25 0.52
CA ALA A 114 -13.27 -0.84 0.65
C ALA A 114 -14.04 -0.15 1.78
N GLY A 115 -15.35 -0.42 1.91
CA GLY A 115 -16.17 0.06 3.01
C GLY A 115 -15.70 -0.47 4.36
N ASP A 116 -15.54 -1.79 4.50
CA ASP A 116 -15.11 -2.46 5.73
C ASP A 116 -13.74 -1.96 6.20
N ALA A 117 -12.80 -1.67 5.28
CA ALA A 117 -11.49 -1.13 5.61
C ALA A 117 -11.54 0.26 6.26
N VAL A 118 -12.51 1.09 5.85
CA VAL A 118 -12.73 2.44 6.39
C VAL A 118 -13.55 2.38 7.67
N ASP A 119 -14.63 1.60 7.66
CA ASP A 119 -15.66 1.59 8.69
C ASP A 119 -15.35 0.53 9.77
N GLY A 120 -14.30 0.80 10.54
CA GLY A 120 -13.90 -0.03 11.69
C GLY A 120 -12.72 -0.97 11.43
N GLY A 121 -12.31 -1.17 10.18
CA GLY A 121 -11.12 -1.95 9.81
C GLY A 121 -9.77 -1.28 10.10
N GLY A 122 -9.76 -0.03 10.60
CA GLY A 122 -8.53 0.70 10.89
C GLY A 122 -7.63 0.88 9.67
N GLY A 123 -8.24 1.07 8.48
CA GLY A 123 -7.54 1.20 7.20
C GLY A 123 -7.19 -0.13 6.54
N PHE A 124 -7.80 -1.25 6.94
CA PHE A 124 -7.58 -2.57 6.34
C PHE A 124 -8.80 -3.47 6.43
N ALA A 125 -9.09 -4.22 5.36
CA ALA A 125 -10.04 -5.31 5.39
C ALA A 125 -9.74 -6.36 4.32
N THR A 126 -10.24 -7.57 4.56
CA THR A 126 -10.28 -8.68 3.60
C THR A 126 -11.71 -9.19 3.48
N LYS A 127 -12.13 -9.56 2.27
CA LYS A 127 -13.46 -10.13 2.04
C LYS A 127 -13.40 -11.27 1.04
N GLU A 128 -14.27 -12.25 1.28
CA GLU A 128 -14.57 -13.32 0.33
C GLU A 128 -16.07 -13.27 0.03
N PHE A 129 -16.41 -13.41 -1.25
CA PHE A 129 -17.79 -13.50 -1.70
C PHE A 129 -17.86 -14.39 -2.95
N GLU A 130 -18.53 -15.55 -2.82
CA GLU A 130 -18.75 -16.50 -3.92
C GLU A 130 -17.46 -16.93 -4.63
N GLY A 131 -16.40 -17.17 -3.87
CA GLY A 131 -15.09 -17.57 -4.39
C GLY A 131 -14.23 -16.41 -4.91
N VAL A 132 -14.72 -15.17 -4.85
CA VAL A 132 -13.94 -13.95 -5.15
C VAL A 132 -13.34 -13.42 -3.86
N TYR A 133 -12.03 -13.22 -3.84
CA TYR A 133 -11.30 -12.67 -2.70
C TYR A 133 -10.85 -11.24 -3.01
N ALA A 134 -10.99 -10.33 -2.06
CA ALA A 134 -10.52 -8.97 -2.17
C ALA A 134 -9.90 -8.49 -0.85
N LEU A 135 -8.97 -7.54 -0.97
CA LEU A 135 -8.29 -6.88 0.14
C LEU A 135 -8.24 -5.38 -0.17
N ALA A 136 -8.48 -4.56 0.84
CA ALA A 136 -8.29 -3.11 0.77
C ALA A 136 -7.41 -2.65 1.92
N GLN A 137 -6.46 -1.76 1.62
CA GLN A 137 -5.57 -1.19 2.62
C GLN A 137 -5.24 0.28 2.32
N CYS A 138 -5.32 1.11 3.35
CA CYS A 138 -4.78 2.46 3.37
C CYS A 138 -3.43 2.50 4.10
N TRP A 139 -2.63 3.53 3.83
CA TRP A 139 -1.47 3.80 4.67
C TRP A 139 -1.91 4.18 6.09
N ASN A 140 -1.19 3.67 7.09
CA ASN A 140 -1.45 3.94 8.50
C ASN A 140 -1.17 5.40 8.90
N THR A 141 -0.52 6.17 8.02
CA THR A 141 -0.34 7.60 8.18
C THR A 141 -1.60 8.40 7.84
N LEU A 142 -2.55 7.82 7.11
CA LEU A 142 -3.80 8.48 6.73
C LEU A 142 -4.84 8.36 7.86
N GLY A 143 -5.52 9.46 8.15
CA GLY A 143 -6.73 9.44 8.98
C GLY A 143 -7.93 8.84 8.22
N ILE A 144 -9.04 8.64 8.94
CA ILE A 144 -10.27 8.03 8.38
C ILE A 144 -10.77 8.71 7.10
N HIS A 145 -10.69 10.04 7.01
CA HIS A 145 -11.10 10.79 5.82
C HIS A 145 -10.16 10.53 4.63
N GLY A 146 -8.84 10.61 4.84
CA GLY A 146 -7.86 10.34 3.79
C GLY A 146 -7.92 8.89 3.29
N CYS A 147 -8.10 7.94 4.21
CA CYS A 147 -8.30 6.53 3.84
C CYS A 147 -9.57 6.33 3.01
N ARG A 148 -10.69 6.96 3.42
CA ARG A 148 -11.95 6.92 2.68
C ARG A 148 -11.80 7.49 1.27
N ASP A 149 -11.12 8.61 1.11
CA ASP A 149 -10.92 9.22 -0.21
C ASP A 149 -9.99 8.39 -1.09
N CYS A 150 -8.94 7.80 -0.53
CA CYS A 150 -8.03 6.87 -1.20
C CYS A 150 -8.79 5.65 -1.76
N LEU A 151 -9.54 4.94 -0.91
CA LEU A 151 -10.25 3.73 -1.32
C LEU A 151 -11.42 4.05 -2.25
N LYS A 152 -12.10 5.18 -2.05
CA LYS A 152 -13.09 5.68 -3.03
C LYS A 152 -12.46 5.96 -4.40
N ASN A 153 -11.20 6.37 -4.46
CA ASN A 153 -10.51 6.55 -5.74
C ASN A 153 -10.16 5.20 -6.37
N ALA A 154 -9.71 4.24 -5.55
CA ALA A 154 -9.31 2.91 -6.00
C ALA A 154 -10.46 2.06 -6.57
N VAL A 155 -11.68 2.22 -6.06
CA VAL A 155 -12.86 1.46 -6.53
C VAL A 155 -13.62 2.12 -7.69
N LYS A 156 -13.22 3.34 -8.12
CA LYS A 156 -13.87 3.99 -9.27
C LYS A 156 -13.52 3.25 -10.56
N LYS A 157 -14.55 2.99 -11.37
CA LYS A 157 -14.42 2.56 -12.77
C LYS A 157 -13.96 3.69 -13.67
#